data_AF-D5MNS8-F1
#
_entry.id   AF-D5MNS8-F1
#
_cell.length_a   1.000
_cell.length_b   1.000
_cell.length_c   1.000
_cell.angle_alpha   90.00
_cell.angle_beta   90.00
_cell.angle_gamma   90.00
#
_symmetry.space_group_name_H-M   'P 1'
#
loop_
_entity.id
_entity.type
_entity.pdbx_description
1 polymer ?
#
loop_
_entity_poly.entity_id
_entity_poly.type
_entity_poly.pdbx_seq_one_letter_code
_entity_poly.pdbx_strand_id
1 'polypeptide(L)'
;SIGRNFEEAFQKALRMVDENVNGFDPNAKKIGFSDKQIAAAIKSTEVAVRKLREEHKITPFVKQIDTVAAEWPATTNYLYLTYNGCTHDLEFPGNFVMVLGSGVYRIGSSVEFDWCAVGCLRELRNQGKSTIMVNYNPETVSTDYDMSDR
;
A
#
# COMPACT_ATOMS: atom_id res chain seq x y z
N SER A 1 27.71 -11.62 -14.38
CA SER A 1 27.02 -12.57 -15.26
C SER A 1 26.06 -11.79 -16.13
N ILE A 2 26.30 -11.77 -17.45
CA ILE A 2 25.42 -11.15 -18.44
C ILE A 2 24.25 -12.13 -18.63
N GLY A 3 23.19 -11.97 -17.86
CA GLY A 3 22.08 -12.91 -17.87
C GLY A 3 20.83 -12.22 -17.34
N ARG A 4 19.97 -11.83 -18.28
CA ARG A 4 18.63 -11.24 -18.05
C ARG A 4 17.91 -11.95 -16.89
N ASN A 5 17.31 -11.21 -15.97
CA ASN A 5 16.43 -11.82 -14.96
C ASN A 5 15.31 -12.59 -15.68
N PHE A 6 14.90 -13.74 -15.15
CA PHE A 6 13.83 -14.59 -15.71
C PHE A 6 12.60 -13.77 -16.11
N GLU A 7 12.29 -12.77 -15.29
CA GLU A 7 11.22 -11.79 -15.47
C GLU A 7 11.33 -10.97 -16.77
N GLU A 8 12.53 -10.49 -17.10
CA GLU A 8 12.78 -9.74 -18.34
C GLU A 8 12.64 -10.62 -19.58
N ALA A 9 13.06 -11.88 -19.47
CA ALA A 9 12.92 -12.87 -20.54
C ALA A 9 11.45 -13.23 -20.75
N PHE A 10 10.68 -13.41 -19.67
CA PHE A 10 9.26 -13.71 -19.69
C PHE A 10 8.43 -12.55 -20.26
N GLN A 11 8.70 -11.32 -19.84
CA GLN A 11 8.04 -10.11 -20.38
C GLN A 11 8.37 -9.89 -21.86
N LYS A 12 9.60 -10.16 -22.30
CA LYS A 12 9.96 -10.15 -23.73
C LYS A 12 9.25 -11.25 -24.52
N ALA A 13 9.11 -12.44 -23.94
CA ALA A 13 8.40 -13.54 -24.58
C ALA A 13 6.90 -13.22 -24.75
N LEU A 14 6.26 -12.64 -23.73
CA LEU A 14 4.86 -12.19 -23.79
C LEU A 14 4.63 -11.14 -24.89
N ARG A 15 5.53 -10.16 -25.04
CA ARG A 15 5.46 -9.17 -26.12
C ARG A 15 5.66 -9.75 -27.53
N MET A 16 6.29 -10.91 -27.64
CA MET A 16 6.46 -11.61 -28.91
C MET A 16 5.26 -12.50 -29.28
N VAL A 17 4.31 -12.70 -28.37
CA VAL A 17 3.14 -13.58 -28.59
C VAL A 17 1.87 -12.79 -28.92
N ASP A 18 1.74 -11.54 -28.47
CA ASP A 18 0.59 -10.68 -28.79
C ASP A 18 1.01 -9.21 -28.86
N GLU A 19 0.85 -8.61 -30.05
CA GLU A 19 1.18 -7.21 -30.34
C GLU A 19 0.27 -6.22 -29.57
N ASN A 20 -0.89 -6.67 -29.06
CA ASN A 20 -1.79 -5.85 -28.24
C ASN A 20 -1.43 -5.84 -26.75
N VAL A 21 -0.44 -6.64 -26.32
CA VAL A 21 0.05 -6.62 -24.95
C VAL A 21 0.95 -5.40 -24.78
N ASN A 22 0.35 -4.28 -24.35
CA ASN A 22 1.02 -3.01 -24.03
C ASN A 22 2.02 -3.09 -22.84
N GLY A 23 2.54 -4.28 -22.53
CA GLY A 23 3.53 -4.53 -21.49
C GLY A 23 3.02 -4.37 -20.06
N PHE A 24 1.72 -4.20 -19.87
CA PHE A 24 1.08 -4.09 -18.55
C PHE A 24 0.15 -5.27 -18.33
N ASP A 25 0.61 -6.25 -17.54
CA ASP A 25 -0.22 -7.36 -17.08
C ASP A 25 -1.00 -6.92 -15.83
N PRO A 26 -2.34 -6.86 -15.87
CA PRO A 26 -3.16 -6.52 -14.69
C PRO A 26 -2.92 -7.45 -13.50
N ASN A 27 -2.49 -8.69 -13.74
CA ASN A 27 -2.20 -9.65 -12.69
C ASN A 27 -0.88 -9.38 -11.98
N ALA A 28 0.04 -8.61 -12.57
CA ALA A 28 1.30 -8.24 -11.94
C ALA A 28 1.08 -7.51 -10.60
N LYS A 29 0.04 -6.67 -10.50
CA LYS A 29 -0.31 -5.98 -9.25
C LYS A 29 -0.84 -6.94 -8.18
N LYS A 30 -1.59 -7.96 -8.59
CA LYS A 30 -2.17 -8.98 -7.69
C LYS A 30 -1.13 -9.86 -7.03
N ILE A 31 0.00 -10.09 -7.70
CA ILE A 31 1.13 -10.87 -7.18
C ILE A 31 2.22 -9.99 -6.53
N GLY A 32 2.01 -8.68 -6.39
CA GLY A 32 2.83 -7.79 -5.57
C GLY A 32 3.84 -6.90 -6.32
N PHE A 33 3.82 -6.82 -7.65
CA PHE A 33 4.75 -5.92 -8.37
C PHE A 33 4.44 -4.44 -8.12
N SER A 34 5.46 -3.70 -7.71
CA SER A 34 5.41 -2.23 -7.61
C SER A 34 5.46 -1.58 -8.99
N ASP A 35 4.91 -0.36 -9.10
CA ASP A 35 4.96 0.42 -10.35
C ASP A 35 6.42 0.67 -10.79
N LYS A 36 7.35 0.77 -9.83
CA LYS A 36 8.80 0.89 -10.06
C LYS A 36 9.42 -0.36 -10.69
N GLN A 37 9.06 -1.56 -10.21
CA GLN A 37 9.56 -2.82 -10.78
C GLN A 37 9.03 -3.03 -12.21
N ILE A 38 7.74 -2.73 -12.42
CA ILE A 38 7.12 -2.79 -13.75
C ILE A 38 7.81 -1.80 -14.68
N ALA A 39 8.02 -0.56 -14.23
CA ALA A 39 8.72 0.49 -14.99
C ALA A 39 10.12 0.06 -15.43
N ALA A 40 10.89 -0.56 -14.52
CA ALA A 40 12.21 -1.09 -14.84
C ALA A 40 12.16 -2.19 -15.91
N ALA A 41 11.22 -3.15 -15.79
CA ALA A 41 11.06 -4.23 -16.76
C ALA A 41 10.63 -3.73 -18.15
N ILE A 42 9.77 -2.73 -18.21
CA ILE A 42 9.26 -2.18 -19.48
C ILE A 42 10.12 -1.05 -20.06
N LYS A 43 11.19 -0.64 -19.36
CA LYS A 43 12.05 0.51 -19.67
C LYS A 43 11.26 1.82 -19.79
N SER A 44 10.37 2.06 -18.83
CA SER A 44 9.58 3.29 -18.72
C SER A 44 9.82 3.96 -17.36
N THR A 45 9.08 5.02 -17.06
CA THR A 45 9.12 5.71 -15.77
C THR A 45 8.00 5.21 -14.85
N GLU A 46 8.23 5.25 -13.54
CA GLU A 46 7.20 4.88 -12.54
C GLU A 46 5.92 5.71 -12.72
N VAL A 47 6.05 7.00 -13.04
CA VAL A 47 4.93 7.91 -13.28
C VAL A 47 4.10 7.47 -14.49
N ALA A 48 4.75 7.06 -15.59
CA ALA A 48 4.05 6.57 -16.77
C ALA A 48 3.28 5.27 -16.48
N VAL A 49 3.89 4.35 -15.73
CA VAL A 49 3.24 3.11 -15.30
C VAL A 49 2.06 3.39 -14.38
N ARG A 50 2.21 4.32 -13.43
CA ARG A 50 1.12 4.75 -12.53
C ARG A 50 -0.06 5.31 -13.32
N LYS A 51 0.20 6.20 -14.29
CA LYS A 51 -0.83 6.78 -15.15
C LYS A 51 -1.58 5.71 -15.95
N LEU A 52 -0.84 4.79 -16.58
CA LEU A 52 -1.43 3.67 -17.33
C LEU A 52 -2.29 2.78 -16.42
N ARG A 53 -1.81 2.50 -15.21
CA ARG A 53 -2.53 1.72 -14.20
C ARG A 53 -3.86 2.39 -13.80
N GLU A 54 -3.85 3.70 -13.62
CA GLU A 54 -5.04 4.50 -13.29
C GLU A 54 -6.03 4.59 -14.45
N GLU A 55 -5.54 4.75 -15.68
CA GLU A 55 -6.38 4.74 -16.91
C GLU A 55 -7.13 3.41 -17.07
N HIS A 56 -6.50 2.29 -16.71
CA HIS A 56 -7.10 0.96 -16.72
C HIS A 56 -7.93 0.65 -15.46
N LYS A 57 -8.09 1.61 -14.54
CA LYS A 57 -8.81 1.46 -13.27
C LYS A 57 -8.27 0.32 -12.39
N ILE A 58 -6.97 0.07 -12.46
CA ILE A 58 -6.29 -0.96 -11.65
C ILE A 58 -5.81 -0.29 -10.36
N THR A 59 -6.71 -0.18 -9.39
CA THR A 59 -6.43 0.42 -8.08
C THR A 59 -6.58 -0.62 -6.97
N PRO A 60 -5.81 -0.51 -5.88
CA PRO A 60 -5.99 -1.40 -4.74
C PRO A 60 -7.28 -1.05 -3.98
N PHE A 61 -7.79 -2.02 -3.25
CA PHE A 61 -8.94 -1.90 -2.35
C PHE A 61 -8.49 -1.92 -0.89
N VAL A 62 -9.25 -1.24 -0.04
CA VAL A 62 -9.02 -1.18 1.41
C VAL A 62 -9.83 -2.28 2.08
N LYS A 63 -9.15 -3.10 2.88
CA LYS A 63 -9.74 -4.23 3.61
C LYS A 63 -9.48 -4.14 5.10
N GLN A 64 -10.45 -4.59 5.89
CA GLN A 64 -10.34 -4.67 7.35
C GLN A 64 -9.72 -6.00 7.79
N ILE A 65 -8.99 -5.95 8.90
CA ILE A 65 -8.48 -7.13 9.61
C ILE A 65 -9.42 -7.37 10.79
N ASP A 66 -10.25 -8.40 10.68
CA ASP A 66 -11.39 -8.65 11.56
C ASP A 66 -11.22 -9.90 12.45
N THR A 67 -10.10 -10.60 12.33
CA THR A 67 -9.74 -11.87 13.01
C THR A 67 -10.62 -13.09 12.67
N VAL A 68 -11.81 -12.88 12.10
CA VAL A 68 -12.82 -13.92 11.85
C VAL A 68 -13.16 -14.09 10.36
N ALA A 69 -12.37 -13.51 9.45
CA ALA A 69 -12.54 -13.62 8.00
C ALA A 69 -13.96 -13.24 7.53
N ALA A 70 -14.46 -12.11 8.04
CA ALA A 70 -15.78 -11.53 7.79
C ALA A 70 -16.98 -12.36 8.28
N GLU A 71 -16.79 -13.33 9.19
CA GLU A 71 -17.93 -14.01 9.85
C GLU A 71 -18.79 -13.03 10.65
N TRP A 72 -18.13 -12.07 11.31
CA TRP A 72 -18.76 -11.00 12.07
C TRP A 72 -18.26 -9.64 11.60
N PRO A 73 -19.10 -8.59 11.64
CA PRO A 73 -18.69 -7.26 11.25
C PRO A 73 -17.57 -6.76 12.17
N ALA A 74 -16.47 -6.32 11.57
CA ALA A 74 -15.33 -5.78 12.30
C ALA A 74 -15.71 -4.46 12.98
N THR A 75 -15.38 -4.33 14.26
CA THR A 75 -15.48 -3.06 15.00
C THR A 75 -14.16 -2.28 14.98
N THR A 76 -13.08 -2.90 14.51
CA THR A 76 -11.72 -2.34 14.49
C THR A 76 -11.42 -1.68 13.14
N ASN A 77 -10.65 -0.59 13.20
CA ASN A 77 -10.19 0.14 12.00
C ASN A 77 -8.74 -0.25 11.66
N TYR A 78 -8.43 -1.54 11.69
CA TYR A 78 -7.12 -2.05 11.30
C TYR A 78 -7.14 -2.49 9.83
N LEU A 79 -6.37 -1.81 8.99
CA LEU A 79 -6.57 -1.81 7.53
C LEU A 79 -5.34 -2.25 6.75
N TYR A 80 -5.58 -2.84 5.58
CA TYR A 80 -4.53 -3.09 4.59
C TYR A 80 -5.05 -2.85 3.17
N LEU A 81 -4.11 -2.67 2.23
CA LEU A 81 -4.39 -2.51 0.81
C LEU A 81 -4.14 -3.79 0.04
N THR A 82 -5.05 -4.15 -0.86
CA THR A 82 -4.89 -5.33 -1.71
C THR A 82 -5.42 -5.10 -3.12
N TYR A 83 -4.73 -5.63 -4.12
CA TYR A 83 -5.21 -5.70 -5.50
C TYR A 83 -6.12 -6.91 -5.77
N ASN A 84 -6.26 -7.81 -4.77
CA ASN A 84 -7.11 -9.00 -4.85
C ASN A 84 -8.53 -8.75 -4.29
N GLY A 85 -8.96 -7.49 -4.23
CA GLY A 85 -10.31 -7.10 -3.83
C GLY A 85 -11.18 -6.67 -5.01
N CYS A 86 -12.47 -6.53 -4.76
CA CYS A 86 -13.45 -5.95 -5.69
C CYS A 86 -14.21 -4.74 -5.11
N THR A 87 -14.16 -4.55 -3.79
CA THR A 87 -14.85 -3.49 -3.05
C THR A 87 -14.02 -3.03 -1.86
N HIS A 88 -14.26 -1.82 -1.38
CA HIS A 88 -13.71 -1.33 -0.12
C HIS A 88 -14.62 -1.75 1.04
N ASP A 89 -14.04 -2.07 2.20
CA ASP A 89 -14.81 -2.39 3.41
C ASP A 89 -15.25 -1.13 4.19
N LEU A 90 -14.77 0.04 3.76
CA LEU A 90 -14.98 1.33 4.43
C LEU A 90 -15.41 2.41 3.44
N GLU A 91 -16.09 3.42 3.97
CA GLU A 91 -16.37 4.68 3.28
C GLU A 91 -15.24 5.69 3.47
N PHE A 92 -15.11 6.62 2.51
CA PHE A 92 -14.08 7.66 2.50
C PHE A 92 -14.72 9.06 2.52
N PRO A 93 -15.26 9.51 3.66
CA PRO A 93 -15.91 10.82 3.77
C PRO A 93 -14.94 12.02 3.67
N GLY A 94 -13.63 11.76 3.64
CA GLY A 94 -12.59 12.79 3.60
C GLY A 94 -12.32 13.44 4.97
N ASN A 95 -11.58 14.55 4.98
CA ASN A 95 -11.24 15.36 6.17
C ASN A 95 -10.39 14.65 7.25
N PHE A 96 -9.59 13.66 6.87
CA PHE A 96 -8.61 13.05 7.76
C PHE A 96 -7.24 13.70 7.64
N VAL A 97 -6.51 13.75 8.75
CA VAL A 97 -5.10 14.12 8.79
C VAL A 97 -4.27 12.85 8.80
N MET A 98 -3.39 12.69 7.80
CA MET A 98 -2.51 11.53 7.73
C MET A 98 -1.23 11.76 8.54
N VAL A 99 -0.87 10.80 9.39
CA VAL A 99 0.40 10.73 10.11
C VAL A 99 1.21 9.56 9.54
N LEU A 100 2.42 9.85 9.08
CA LEU A 100 3.34 8.85 8.52
C LEU A 100 4.32 8.38 9.60
N GLY A 101 4.37 7.07 9.84
CA GLY A 101 5.31 6.46 10.76
C GLY A 101 6.72 6.38 10.22
N SER A 102 7.68 6.07 11.10
CA SER A 102 9.10 5.97 10.76
C SER A 102 9.48 4.70 9.99
N GLY A 103 8.59 3.71 9.91
CA GLY A 103 8.94 2.39 9.42
C GLY A 103 9.84 1.63 10.39
N VAL A 104 10.58 0.65 9.87
CA VAL A 104 11.42 -0.25 10.67
C VAL A 104 12.59 0.47 11.35
N TYR A 105 12.92 0.02 12.55
CA TYR A 105 14.05 0.56 13.31
C TYR A 105 15.40 0.32 12.61
N ARG A 106 16.25 1.33 12.67
CA ARG A 106 17.63 1.32 12.13
C ARG A 106 18.53 2.13 13.05
N ILE A 107 19.83 1.95 12.96
CA ILE A 107 20.78 2.82 13.69
C ILE A 107 20.53 4.27 13.25
N GLY A 108 20.23 5.15 14.21
CA GLY A 108 19.84 6.54 13.97
C GLY A 108 18.34 6.78 13.70
N SER A 109 17.51 5.74 13.75
CA SER A 109 16.05 5.81 13.64
C SER A 109 15.41 4.74 14.52
N SER A 110 15.14 5.07 15.79
CA SER A 110 14.60 4.14 16.78
C SER A 110 13.26 4.64 17.35
N VAL A 111 12.92 4.18 18.56
CA VAL A 111 11.66 4.40 19.28
C VAL A 111 11.28 5.88 19.45
N GLU A 112 12.25 6.79 19.41
CA GLU A 112 12.01 8.23 19.51
C GLU A 112 11.05 8.74 18.42
N PHE A 113 11.10 8.17 17.22
CA PHE A 113 10.20 8.56 16.14
C PHE A 113 8.79 8.01 16.32
N ASP A 114 8.66 6.81 16.93
CA ASP A 114 7.36 6.26 17.30
C ASP A 114 6.71 7.11 18.40
N TRP A 115 7.49 7.54 19.39
CA TRP A 115 7.01 8.43 20.45
C TRP A 115 6.51 9.77 19.90
N CYS A 116 7.22 10.36 18.93
CA CYS A 116 6.77 11.56 18.23
C CYS A 116 5.45 11.34 17.46
N ALA A 117 5.30 10.20 16.79
CA ALA A 117 4.08 9.87 16.05
C ALA A 117 2.88 9.70 16.99
N VAL A 118 3.04 8.96 18.09
CA VAL A 118 2.00 8.78 19.12
C VAL A 118 1.62 10.13 19.76
N GLY A 119 2.60 10.98 20.05
CA GLY A 119 2.35 12.34 20.55
C GLY A 119 1.52 13.18 19.57
N CYS A 120 1.86 13.14 18.29
CA CYS A 120 1.13 13.82 17.23
C CYS A 120 -0.33 13.33 17.12
N LEU A 121 -0.54 12.01 17.11
CA LEU A 121 -1.88 11.41 17.05
C LEU A 121 -2.76 11.85 18.23
N ARG A 122 -2.21 11.82 19.45
CA ARG A 122 -2.93 12.25 20.65
C ARG A 122 -3.32 13.73 20.59
N GLU A 123 -2.41 14.58 20.11
CA GLU A 123 -2.67 16.01 20.00
C GLU A 123 -3.72 16.32 18.93
N LEU A 124 -3.66 15.64 17.79
CA LEU A 124 -4.70 15.75 16.75
C LEU A 124 -6.07 15.29 17.27
N ARG A 125 -6.11 14.20 18.03
CA ARG A 125 -7.35 13.72 18.69
C ARG A 125 -7.87 14.75 19.70
N ASN A 126 -7.00 15.38 20.50
CA ASN A 126 -7.39 16.45 21.43
C ASN A 126 -8.00 17.67 20.71
N GLN A 127 -7.54 17.95 19.48
CA GLN A 127 -8.09 19.01 18.63
C GLN A 127 -9.36 18.58 17.85
N GLY A 128 -9.88 17.37 18.11
CA GLY A 128 -11.04 16.82 17.42
C GLY A 128 -10.80 16.54 15.93
N LYS A 129 -9.55 16.33 15.52
CA LYS A 129 -9.18 15.97 14.14
C LYS A 129 -9.17 14.47 13.99
N SER A 130 -9.83 13.98 12.95
CA SER A 130 -9.75 12.56 12.60
C SER A 130 -8.42 12.24 11.92
N THR A 131 -7.78 11.14 12.31
CA THR A 131 -6.42 10.80 11.85
C THR A 131 -6.36 9.46 11.12
N ILE A 132 -5.45 9.37 10.15
CA ILE A 132 -5.04 8.11 9.51
C ILE A 132 -3.56 7.86 9.84
N MET A 133 -3.23 6.75 10.49
CA MET A 133 -1.85 6.35 10.76
C MET A 133 -1.36 5.36 9.70
N VAL A 134 -0.23 5.63 9.06
CA VAL A 134 0.40 4.70 8.12
C VAL A 134 1.78 4.32 8.60
N ASN A 135 1.93 3.06 9.01
CA ASN A 135 3.21 2.48 9.41
C ASN A 135 3.21 0.97 9.12
N TYR A 136 4.40 0.39 8.98
CA TYR A 136 4.58 -1.02 8.67
C TYR A 136 5.54 -1.73 9.65
N ASN A 137 5.96 -1.04 10.71
CA ASN A 137 6.76 -1.65 11.78
C ASN A 137 5.83 -2.35 12.78
N PRO A 138 5.89 -3.67 12.95
CA PRO A 138 5.01 -4.38 13.88
C PRO A 138 5.39 -4.16 15.36
N GLU A 139 6.55 -3.57 15.65
CA GLU A 139 7.06 -3.37 17.02
C GLU A 139 6.65 -2.02 17.64
N THR A 140 5.86 -1.22 16.94
CA THR A 140 5.54 0.16 17.35
C THR A 140 4.19 0.29 18.04
N VAL A 141 4.08 1.26 18.96
CA VAL A 141 2.81 1.62 19.60
C VAL A 141 1.94 2.41 18.62
N SER A 142 2.53 3.17 17.68
CA SER A 142 1.75 3.87 16.66
C SER A 142 0.92 2.96 15.76
N THR A 143 1.28 1.68 15.63
CA THR A 143 0.50 0.68 14.85
C THR A 143 -0.61 0.01 15.65
N ASP A 144 -0.84 0.41 16.90
CA ASP A 144 -2.01 -0.01 17.66
C ASP A 144 -3.27 0.68 17.11
N TYR A 145 -4.31 -0.10 16.82
CA TYR A 145 -5.55 0.40 16.21
C TYR A 145 -6.32 1.37 17.12
N ASP A 146 -6.03 1.41 18.42
CA ASP A 146 -6.65 2.35 19.36
C ASP A 146 -6.05 3.78 19.29
N MET A 147 -4.88 3.94 18.65
CA MET A 147 -4.13 5.20 18.61
C MET A 147 -4.62 6.18 17.54
N SER A 148 -5.36 5.71 16.53
CA SER A 148 -5.84 6.51 15.42
C SER A 148 -7.24 6.07 15.00
N ASP A 149 -7.95 6.89 14.20
CA ASP A 149 -9.27 6.49 13.72
C ASP A 149 -9.16 5.46 12.58
N ARG A 150 -8.02 5.40 11.87
CA ARG A 150 -7.76 4.56 10.70
C ARG A 150 -6.28 4.28 10.49
#